data_AF-A0A3C0DPF6-F1
#
_entry.id   AF-A0A3C0DPF6-F1
#
_cell.length_a   1.000
_cell.length_b   1.000
_cell.length_c   1.000
_cell.angle_alpha   90.00
_cell.angle_beta   90.00
_cell.angle_gamma   90.00
#
_symmetry.space_group_name_H-M   'P 1'
#
loop_
_entity.id
_entity.type
_entity.pdbx_description
1 polymer ?
#
loop_
_entity_poly.entity_id
_entity_poly.type
_entity_poly.pdbx_seq_one_letter_code
_entity_poly.pdbx_strand_id
1 'polypeptide(L)' 'LGDILRMIMPEDLLKFGLIPEFVGRLPVVVSLDALDEEALVKILTEPRNALVKQYEKFLDLDGV' A
#
# COMPACT_ATOMS: atom_id res chain seq x y z
N LEU A 1 -12.16 5.00 6.90
CA LEU A 1 -11.17 5.97 6.36
C LEU A 1 -10.97 5.76 4.86
N GLY A 2 -10.78 4.53 4.37
CA GLY A 2 -10.65 4.22 2.94
C GLY A 2 -11.73 4.85 2.05
N ASP A 3 -13.00 4.72 2.41
CA ASP A 3 -14.11 5.31 1.64
C ASP A 3 -14.09 6.84 1.56
N ILE A 4 -13.57 7.51 2.59
CA ILE A 4 -13.43 8.97 2.61
C ILE A 4 -12.29 9.39 1.69
N LEU A 5 -11.17 8.64 1.72
CA LEU A 5 -10.02 8.92 0.85
C LEU A 5 -10.32 8.70 -0.63
N ARG A 6 -11.25 7.80 -0.96
CA ARG A 6 -11.76 7.60 -2.34
C ARG A 6 -12.46 8.83 -2.92
N MET A 7 -12.95 9.73 -2.06
CA MET A 7 -13.69 10.93 -2.45
C MET A 7 -12.83 12.20 -2.41
N ILE A 8 -11.50 12.06 -2.25
CA ILE A 8 -10.62 13.23 -2.13
C ILE A 8 -10.62 14.07 -3.41
N MET A 9 -10.72 15.38 -3.26
CA MET A 9 -10.65 16.34 -4.34
C MET A 9 -9.27 17.02 -4.36
N PRO A 10 -8.81 17.55 -5.51
CA PRO A 10 -7.57 18.32 -5.59
C PRO A 10 -7.50 19.49 -4.59
N GLU A 11 -8.64 20.11 -4.28
CA GLU A 11 -8.72 21.20 -3.29
C GLU A 11 -8.36 20.76 -1.86
N ASP A 12 -8.63 19.51 -1.52
CA ASP A 12 -8.28 18.95 -0.22
C ASP A 12 -6.76 18.78 -0.10
N LEU A 13 -6.09 18.44 -1.21
CA LEU A 13 -4.63 18.37 -1.30
C LEU A 13 -3.98 19.76 -1.15
N LEU A 14 -4.61 20.81 -1.69
CA LEU A 14 -4.15 22.20 -1.49
C LEU A 14 -4.30 22.62 -0.03
N LYS A 15 -5.45 22.32 0.60
CA LYS A 15 -5.68 22.59 2.03
C LYS A 15 -4.73 21.80 2.93
N PHE A 16 -4.30 20.62 2.49
CA PHE A 16 -3.29 19.81 3.17
C PHE A 16 -1.87 20.40 3.05
N GLY A 17 -1.64 21.34 2.14
CA GLY A 17 -0.38 22.08 2.00
C GLY A 17 0.43 21.75 0.75
N LEU A 18 -0.13 21.00 -0.21
CA LEU A 18 0.51 20.80 -1.51
C LEU A 18 0.35 22.04 -2.39
N ILE A 19 1.38 22.37 -3.17
CA ILE A 19 1.36 23.55 -4.05
C ILE A 19 0.51 23.32 -5.32
N PRO A 20 -0.17 24.36 -5.85
CA PRO A 20 -1.05 24.23 -7.01
C PRO A 20 -0.40 23.66 -8.27
N GLU A 21 0.84 24.03 -8.55
CA GLU A 21 1.57 23.57 -9.74
C GLU A 21 1.86 22.07 -9.69
N PHE A 22 2.03 21.52 -8.49
CA PHE A 22 2.26 20.09 -8.28
C PHE A 22 0.96 19.31 -8.38
N VAL A 23 -0.10 19.77 -7.71
CA VAL A 23 -1.43 19.13 -7.77
C VAL A 23 -2.00 19.18 -9.19
N GLY A 24 -1.81 20.29 -9.92
CA GLY A 24 -2.25 20.43 -11.32
C GLY A 24 -1.55 19.49 -12.31
N ARG A 25 -0.42 18.88 -11.94
CA ARG A 25 0.31 17.87 -12.75
C ARG A 25 -0.06 16.43 -12.41
N LEU A 26 -0.98 16.21 -11.47
CA LEU A 26 -1.46 14.89 -11.07
C LEU A 26 -2.86 14.65 -11.67
N PRO A 27 -2.97 14.18 -12.93
CA PRO A 27 -4.26 13.98 -13.59
C PRO A 27 -5.05 12.79 -13.03
N VAL A 28 -4.42 11.94 -12.21
CA VAL A 28 -5.03 10.72 -11.65
C VAL A 28 -4.72 10.65 -10.17
N VAL A 29 -5.77 10.50 -9.35
CA VAL A 29 -5.67 10.27 -7.92
C VAL A 29 -6.33 8.93 -7.61
N VAL A 30 -5.61 8.07 -6.88
CA VAL A 30 -6.11 6.76 -6.42
C VAL A 30 -5.83 6.62 -4.94
N SER A 31 -6.82 6.16 -4.19
CA SER A 31 -6.70 5.85 -2.77
C SER A 31 -6.56 4.34 -2.58
N LEU A 32 -5.70 3.93 -1.66
CA LEU A 32 -5.58 2.53 -1.25
C LEU A 32 -6.48 2.25 -0.05
N ASP A 33 -6.98 1.02 0.01
CA ASP A 33 -7.68 0.52 1.18
C ASP A 33 -6.68 0.15 2.28
N ALA A 34 -7.13 0.22 3.54
CA ALA A 34 -6.33 -0.24 4.66
C ALA A 34 -6.23 -1.77 4.62
N LEU A 35 -5.09 -2.30 5.07
CA LEU A 35 -4.90 -3.75 5.19
C LEU A 35 -5.74 -4.28 6.33
N ASP A 36 -6.49 -5.34 6.05
CA ASP A 36 -7.16 -6.18 7.05
C ASP A 36 -6.32 -7.43 7.37
N GLU A 37 -6.78 -8.21 8.33
CA GLU A 37 -6.10 -9.44 8.76
C GLU A 37 -5.93 -10.42 7.60
N GLU A 38 -6.96 -10.60 6.77
CA GLU A 38 -6.90 -11.49 5.61
C GLU A 38 -5.85 -11.03 4.59
N ALA A 39 -5.79 -9.72 4.31
CA ALA A 39 -4.77 -9.14 3.43
C ALA A 39 -3.37 -9.34 4.00
N LEU A 40 -3.18 -9.21 5.31
CA LEU A 40 -1.88 -9.46 5.96
C LEU A 40 -1.46 -10.92 5.85
N VAL A 41 -2.37 -11.87 6.08
CA VAL A 41 -2.10 -13.30 5.89
C VAL A 41 -1.68 -13.59 4.45
N LYS A 42 -2.39 -13.01 3.47
CA LYS A 42 -2.03 -13.15 2.05
C LYS A 42 -0.66 -12.56 1.75
N ILE A 43 -0.35 -11.37 2.26
CA ILE A 43 0.97 -10.73 2.09
C ILE A 43 2.10 -11.61 2.66
N LEU A 44 1.86 -12.26 3.79
CA LEU A 44 2.86 -13.12 4.45
C LEU A 44 3.10 -14.44 3.73
N THR A 45 2.15 -14.94 2.93
CA THR A 45 2.16 -16.31 2.40
C THR A 45 2.12 -16.42 0.87
N GLU A 46 1.37 -15.56 0.18
CA GLU A 46 1.08 -15.70 -1.26
C GLU A 46 2.12 -15.09 -2.20
N PRO A 47 2.63 -13.84 -2.02
CA PRO A 47 3.46 -13.21 -3.04
C PRO A 47 4.77 -13.96 -3.28
N ARG A 48 5.43 -13.69 -4.42
CA ARG A 48 6.72 -14.30 -4.75
C ARG A 48 7.78 -14.04 -3.67
N ASN A 49 7.71 -12.86 -3.06
CA ASN A 49 8.63 -12.39 -2.02
C ASN A 49 7.97 -12.43 -0.63
N ALA A 50 7.02 -13.32 -0.38
CA ALA A 50 6.36 -13.46 0.91
C ALA A 50 7.36 -13.80 2.02
N LEU A 51 7.17 -13.28 3.23
CA LEU A 51 8.12 -13.49 4.34
C LEU A 51 8.23 -14.97 4.72
N VAL A 52 7.12 -15.71 4.74
CA VAL A 52 7.14 -17.16 5.03
C VAL A 52 8.08 -17.88 4.05
N LYS A 53 7.95 -17.62 2.75
CA LYS A 53 8.82 -18.21 1.71
C LYS A 53 10.29 -17.81 1.83
N GLN A 54 10.57 -16.62 2.37
CA GLN A 54 11.95 -16.19 2.62
C GLN A 54 12.53 -16.98 3.81
N TYR A 55 11.78 -17.13 4.89
CA TYR A 55 12.20 -17.91 6.06
C TYR A 55 12.34 -19.40 5.75
N GLU A 56 11.43 -20.00 4.98
CA GLU A 56 11.56 -21.39 4.52
C GLU A 56 12.89 -21.62 3.79
N LYS A 57 13.29 -20.71 2.91
CA LYS A 57 14.59 -20.79 2.22
C LYS A 57 15.77 -20.61 3.16
N PHE A 58 15.67 -19.71 4.15
CA PHE A 58 16.75 -19.54 5.12
C PHE A 58 16.94 -20.79 5.98
N LEU A 59 15.84 -21.43 6.41
CA LEU A 59 15.90 -22.68 7.17
C LEU A 59 16.45 -23.84 6.32
N ASP A 60 16.06 -23.94 5.05
CA ASP A 60 16.60 -24.93 4.11
C ASP A 60 18.11 -24.79 3.91
N LEU A 61 18.63 -23.55 3.89
CA LEU A 61 20.08 -23.28 3.86
C LEU A 61 20.78 -23.72 5.15
N ASP A 62 20.09 -23.65 6.29
CA ASP A 62 20.59 -24.12 7.59
C ASP A 62 20.35 -25.63 7.79
N GLY A 63 19.73 -26.31 6.82
CA GLY A 63 19.44 -27.75 6.85
C GLY A 63 18.28 -28.15 7.77
N VAL A 64 17.36 -27.22 8.05
CA VAL A 64 16.17 -27.39 8.90
C VAL A 64 14.89 -27.40 8.07
#